data_AF-A0A8T7BXD6-F1
#
_entry.id   AF-A0A8T7BXD6-F1
#
_cell.length_a   1.000
_cell.length_b   1.000
_cell.length_c   1.000
_cell.angle_alpha   90.00
_cell.angle_beta   90.00
_cell.angle_gamma   90.00
#
_symmetry.space_group_name_H-M   'P 1'
#
loop_
_entity.id
_entity.type
_entity.pdbx_description
1 polymer ?
#
loop_
_entity_poly.entity_id
_entity_poly.type
_entity_poly.pdbx_seq_one_letter_code
_entity_poly.pdbx_strand_id
1 'polypeptide(L)'
;PYFYRYLKDPQQESLDKMLDGLSLFIEAMDEKGPYFWGEKLCAVDIASMPFAYRIVHLLSKYRHYQLPVDGQNWRRFHQWYEAMLATPAFKKTSTDNEDYERRLIEHYLPYSQ
;
A
#
# COMPACT_ATOMS: atom_id res chain seq x y z
N PRO A 1 -12.13 1.61 -5.29
CA PRO A 1 -10.69 1.90 -5.52
C PRO A 1 -10.12 1.01 -6.62
N TYR A 2 -9.36 1.57 -7.57
CA TYR A 2 -8.90 0.88 -8.78
C TYR A 2 -8.04 -0.37 -8.51
N PHE A 3 -7.36 -0.43 -7.36
CA PHE A 3 -6.72 -1.64 -6.84
C PHE A 3 -7.61 -2.90 -6.92
N TYR A 4 -8.84 -2.85 -6.39
CA TYR A 4 -9.71 -4.04 -6.39
C TYR A 4 -10.21 -4.41 -7.80
N ARG A 5 -10.29 -3.42 -8.70
CA ARG A 5 -10.62 -3.68 -10.11
C ARG A 5 -9.47 -4.43 -10.77
N TYR A 6 -8.24 -3.92 -10.63
CA TYR A 6 -7.03 -4.57 -11.15
C TYR A 6 -6.79 -5.96 -10.53
N LEU A 7 -7.04 -6.09 -9.22
CA LEU A 7 -6.95 -7.37 -8.52
C LEU A 7 -7.94 -8.39 -9.08
N LYS A 8 -9.15 -7.98 -9.48
CA LYS A 8 -10.14 -8.89 -10.05
C LYS A 8 -9.86 -9.17 -11.52
N ASP A 9 -9.77 -8.12 -12.32
CA ASP A 9 -9.56 -8.17 -13.76
C ASP A 9 -8.39 -7.23 -14.13
N PRO A 10 -7.19 -7.75 -14.44
CA PRO A 10 -5.97 -6.97 -14.54
C PRO A 10 -5.90 -6.16 -15.85
N GLN A 11 -6.77 -5.16 -15.97
CA GLN A 11 -6.78 -4.21 -17.07
C GLN A 11 -5.78 -3.08 -16.84
N GLN A 12 -5.04 -2.69 -17.88
CA GLN A 12 -4.05 -1.62 -17.81
C GLN A 12 -4.64 -0.30 -17.30
N GLU A 13 -5.85 0.07 -17.73
CA GLU A 13 -6.51 1.29 -17.27
C GLU A 13 -6.68 1.33 -15.73
N SER A 14 -7.04 0.19 -15.13
CA SER A 14 -7.21 0.11 -13.68
C SER A 14 -5.88 0.15 -12.93
N LEU A 15 -4.81 -0.36 -13.53
CA LEU A 15 -3.46 -0.21 -13.02
C LEU A 15 -3.04 1.26 -13.05
N ASP A 16 -3.15 1.91 -14.20
CA ASP A 16 -2.76 3.31 -14.39
C ASP A 16 -3.50 4.23 -13.41
N LYS A 17 -4.82 4.08 -13.28
CA LYS A 17 -5.63 4.88 -12.34
C LYS A 17 -5.28 4.60 -10.87
N MET A 18 -4.81 3.40 -10.54
CA MET A 18 -4.30 3.13 -9.20
C MET A 18 -2.96 3.83 -8.97
N LEU A 19 -2.04 3.77 -9.93
CA LEU A 19 -0.73 4.41 -9.85
C LEU A 19 -0.84 5.94 -9.82
N ASP A 20 -1.76 6.52 -10.59
CA ASP A 20 -2.10 7.96 -10.54
C ASP A 20 -2.57 8.35 -9.12
N GLY A 21 -3.47 7.57 -8.54
CA GLY A 21 -3.98 7.82 -7.19
C GLY A 21 -2.90 7.73 -6.11
N LEU A 22 -1.98 6.76 -6.23
CA LEU A 22 -0.82 6.65 -5.34
C LEU A 22 0.13 7.84 -5.54
N SER A 23 0.37 8.27 -6.77
CA SER A 23 1.23 9.42 -7.07
C SER A 23 0.68 10.70 -6.47
N LEU A 24 -0.63 10.96 -6.63
CA LEU A 24 -1.31 12.11 -6.01
C LEU A 24 -1.26 12.06 -4.47
N PHE A 25 -1.39 10.87 -3.88
CA PHE A 25 -1.25 10.70 -2.44
C PHE A 25 0.15 11.08 -1.95
N ILE A 26 1.19 10.70 -2.70
CA ILE A 26 2.58 11.05 -2.38
C ILE A 26 2.88 12.53 -2.59
N GLU A 27 2.39 13.11 -3.68
CA GLU A 27 2.56 14.53 -3.98
C GLU A 27 1.88 15.43 -2.94
N ALA A 28 0.83 14.95 -2.28
CA ALA A 28 0.15 15.64 -1.20
C ALA A 28 0.83 15.51 0.17
N MET A 29 1.87 14.67 0.31
CA MET A 29 2.60 14.53 1.56
C MET A 29 3.48 15.76 1.82
N ASP A 30 3.69 16.08 3.10
CA ASP A 30 4.72 17.03 3.51
C ASP A 30 6.10 16.56 3.01
N GLU A 31 6.95 17.52 2.61
CA GLU A 31 8.31 17.25 2.14
C GLU A 31 9.22 16.74 3.27
N LYS A 32 8.91 17.09 4.52
CA LYS A 32 9.69 16.72 5.71
C LYS A 32 9.13 15.44 6.33
N GLY A 33 9.94 14.78 7.16
CA GLY A 33 9.51 13.60 7.94
C GLY A 33 9.02 12.42 7.10
N PRO A 34 8.64 11.27 7.69
CA PRO A 34 8.28 10.08 6.94
C PRO A 34 6.76 9.87 6.75
N TYR A 35 5.92 10.70 7.36
CA TYR A 35 4.45 10.55 7.38
C TYR A 35 3.75 11.60 6.52
N PHE A 36 2.44 11.45 6.32
CA PHE A 36 1.66 12.32 5.43
C PHE A 36 1.72 13.81 5.82
N TRP A 37 1.65 14.14 7.11
CA TRP A 37 1.85 15.50 7.64
C TRP A 37 3.22 15.71 8.27
N GLY A 38 4.21 15.01 7.73
CA GLY A 38 5.60 15.25 8.04
C GLY A 38 6.15 14.31 9.09
N GLU A 39 6.58 14.87 10.23
CA GLU A 39 7.33 14.10 11.23
C GLU A 39 6.46 13.20 12.11
N LYS A 40 5.16 13.48 12.20
CA LYS A 40 4.24 12.78 13.11
C LYS A 40 3.20 11.99 12.34
N LEU A 41 2.95 10.77 12.81
CA LEU A 41 1.85 9.93 12.36
C LEU A 41 0.52 10.67 12.49
N CYS A 42 -0.32 10.63 11.46
CA CYS A 42 -1.63 11.25 11.45
C CYS A 42 -2.74 10.29 11.00
N ALA A 43 -3.99 10.78 11.04
CA ALA A 43 -5.15 9.98 10.68
C ALA A 43 -5.13 9.50 9.22
N VAL A 44 -4.53 10.27 8.31
CA VAL A 44 -4.40 9.90 6.91
C VAL A 44 -3.49 8.68 6.76
N ASP A 45 -2.37 8.65 7.48
CA ASP A 45 -1.47 7.49 7.47
C ASP A 45 -2.18 6.21 7.94
N ILE A 46 -2.89 6.31 9.06
CA ILE A 46 -3.63 5.20 9.68
C ILE A 46 -4.72 4.68 8.73
N ALA A 47 -5.45 5.59 8.07
CA ALA A 47 -6.50 5.22 7.14
C ALA A 47 -5.96 4.59 5.84
N SER A 48 -4.83 5.08 5.34
CA SER A 48 -4.26 4.66 4.06
C SER A 48 -3.40 3.40 4.14
N MET A 49 -2.67 3.19 5.25
CA MET A 49 -1.72 2.08 5.38
C MET A 49 -2.32 0.69 5.11
N PRO A 50 -3.52 0.33 5.61
CA PRO A 50 -4.11 -0.97 5.30
C PRO A 50 -4.31 -1.20 3.80
N PHE A 51 -4.57 -0.16 3.01
CA PHE A 51 -4.73 -0.29 1.56
C PHE A 51 -3.38 -0.42 0.86
N ALA A 52 -2.38 0.37 1.26
CA ALA A 52 -1.02 0.24 0.73
C ALA A 52 -0.45 -1.15 0.97
N TYR A 53 -0.60 -1.69 2.19
CA TYR A 53 -0.19 -3.05 2.54
C TYR A 53 -0.86 -4.09 1.64
N ARG A 54 -2.17 -3.99 1.44
CA ARG A 54 -2.91 -4.88 0.53
C ARG A 54 -2.41 -4.77 -0.90
N ILE A 55 -2.15 -3.58 -1.41
CA ILE A 55 -1.63 -3.38 -2.77
C ILE A 55 -0.30 -4.12 -2.93
N VAL A 56 0.65 -3.88 -2.01
CA VAL A 56 1.99 -4.48 -2.07
C VAL A 56 1.92 -6.01 -2.04
N HIS A 57 1.23 -6.58 -1.05
CA HIS A 57 1.23 -8.03 -0.85
C HIS A 57 0.31 -8.77 -1.83
N LEU A 58 -0.90 -8.27 -2.09
CA LEU A 58 -1.88 -8.98 -2.91
C LEU A 58 -1.56 -8.91 -4.40
N LEU A 59 -1.07 -7.76 -4.90
CA LEU A 59 -0.66 -7.69 -6.31
C LEU A 59 0.61 -8.48 -6.58
N SER A 60 1.56 -8.50 -5.65
CA SER A 60 2.73 -9.37 -5.76
C SER A 60 2.31 -10.85 -5.82
N LYS A 61 1.40 -11.27 -4.95
CA LYS A 61 0.94 -12.66 -4.88
C LYS A 61 0.09 -13.08 -6.08
N TYR A 62 -0.89 -12.27 -6.47
CA TYR A 62 -1.94 -12.67 -7.41
C TYR A 62 -1.73 -12.16 -8.84
N ARG A 63 -0.89 -11.15 -9.04
CA ARG A 63 -0.67 -10.51 -10.34
C ARG A 63 0.81 -10.43 -10.73
N HIS A 64 1.72 -10.96 -9.90
CA HIS A 64 3.17 -10.87 -10.08
C HIS A 64 3.65 -9.43 -10.33
N TYR A 65 2.90 -8.47 -9.79
CA TYR A 65 3.14 -7.05 -9.99
C TYR A 65 3.76 -6.45 -8.73
N GLN A 66 4.84 -5.69 -8.91
CA GLN A 66 5.50 -4.92 -7.87
C GLN A 66 5.41 -3.44 -8.22
N LEU A 67 5.20 -2.59 -7.20
CA LEU A 67 5.22 -1.15 -7.42
C LEU A 67 6.62 -0.70 -7.83
N PRO A 68 6.75 0.34 -8.67
CA PRO A 68 8.05 0.88 -9.05
C PRO A 68 8.86 1.30 -7.81
N VAL A 69 10.18 1.22 -7.93
CA VAL A 69 11.12 1.65 -6.87
C VAL A 69 11.88 2.92 -7.26
N ASP A 70 12.04 3.15 -8.56
CA ASP A 70 12.77 4.29 -9.10
C ASP A 70 11.89 5.53 -9.25
N GLY A 71 12.51 6.71 -9.14
CA GLY A 71 11.82 7.99 -9.19
C GLY A 71 11.52 8.57 -7.79
N GLN A 72 11.38 9.90 -7.73
CA GLN A 72 11.22 10.60 -6.45
C GLN A 72 9.95 10.19 -5.71
N ASN A 73 8.80 10.13 -6.41
CA ASN A 73 7.52 9.74 -5.81
C ASN A 73 7.55 8.31 -5.26
N TRP A 74 8.13 7.37 -6.01
CA TRP A 74 8.18 5.97 -5.57
C TRP A 74 9.14 5.77 -4.39
N ARG A 75 10.30 6.44 -4.38
CA ARG A 75 11.17 6.47 -3.19
C ARG A 75 10.46 7.04 -1.97
N ARG A 76 9.64 8.09 -2.15
CA ARG A 76 8.84 8.68 -1.07
C ARG A 76 7.75 7.73 -0.58
N PHE A 77 7.06 7.04 -1.48
CA PHE A 77 6.10 5.99 -1.12
C PHE A 77 6.74 4.90 -0.27
N HIS A 78 7.88 4.35 -0.70
CA HIS A 78 8.57 3.29 0.04
C HIS A 78 9.07 3.78 1.40
N GLN A 79 9.59 5.02 1.49
CA GLN A 79 9.96 5.61 2.78
C GLN A 79 8.77 5.68 3.76
N TRP A 80 7.62 6.15 3.28
CA TRP A 80 6.38 6.21 4.07
C TRP A 80 5.90 4.81 4.47
N TYR A 81 5.90 3.88 3.52
CA TYR A 81 5.46 2.49 3.73
C TYR A 81 6.30 1.79 4.81
N GLU A 82 7.62 1.90 4.73
CA GLU A 82 8.53 1.32 5.74
C GLU A 82 8.35 1.95 7.12
N ALA A 83 8.14 3.28 7.20
CA ALA A 83 7.83 3.95 8.46
C ALA A 83 6.49 3.46 9.07
N MET A 84 5.49 3.21 8.22
CA MET A 84 4.22 2.66 8.65
C MET A 84 4.32 1.20 9.10
N LEU A 85 5.10 0.36 8.41
CA LEU A 85 5.42 -1.00 8.86
C LEU A 85 6.12 -1.01 10.22
N ALA A 86 6.95 0.00 10.50
CA ALA A 86 7.64 0.14 11.78
C ALA A 86 6.73 0.61 12.93
N THR A 87 5.53 1.13 12.64
CA THR A 87 4.63 1.70 13.64
C THR A 87 4.07 0.62 14.58
N PRO A 88 4.20 0.75 15.92
CA PRO A 88 3.74 -0.27 16.87
C PRO A 88 2.26 -0.65 16.76
N ALA A 89 1.40 0.33 16.46
CA ALA A 89 -0.03 0.09 16.28
C ALA A 89 -0.31 -0.78 15.05
N PHE A 90 0.42 -0.55 13.94
CA PHE A 90 0.29 -1.38 12.74
C PHE A 90 0.80 -2.79 13.04
N LYS A 91 2.03 -2.93 13.54
CA LYS A 91 2.62 -4.22 13.90
C LYS A 91 1.69 -5.11 14.73
N LYS A 92 1.16 -4.56 15.83
CA LYS A 92 0.27 -5.27 16.76
C LYS A 92 -1.04 -5.73 16.12
N THR A 93 -1.51 -5.04 15.07
CA THR A 93 -2.78 -5.35 14.39
C THR A 93 -2.60 -6.12 13.08
N SER A 94 -1.36 -6.27 12.61
CA SER A 94 -1.02 -6.97 11.37
C SER A 94 0.19 -7.89 11.55
N THR A 95 1.40 -7.36 11.37
CA THR A 95 2.62 -8.14 11.10
C THR A 95 3.16 -8.92 12.29
N ASP A 96 2.81 -8.58 13.54
CA ASP A 96 3.21 -9.36 14.72
C ASP A 96 2.45 -10.70 14.82
N ASN A 97 1.35 -10.83 14.08
CA ASN A 97 0.64 -12.09 13.94
C ASN A 97 1.24 -12.85 12.75
N GLU A 98 2.01 -13.91 13.04
CA GLU A 98 2.77 -14.68 12.04
C GLU A 98 1.91 -15.18 10.86
N ASP A 99 0.62 -15.45 11.12
CA ASP A 99 -0.35 -15.94 10.12
C ASP A 99 -1.15 -14.82 9.42
N TYR A 100 -0.91 -13.55 9.73
CA TYR A 100 -1.71 -12.44 9.19
C TYR A 100 -1.64 -12.36 7.67
N GLU A 101 -0.45 -12.38 7.09
CA GLU A 101 -0.27 -12.29 5.64
C GLU A 101 -0.93 -13.48 4.93
N ARG A 102 -0.74 -14.69 5.47
CA ARG A 102 -1.39 -15.91 4.97
C ARG A 102 -2.91 -15.78 4.96
N ARG A 103 -3.51 -15.38 6.09
CA ARG A 103 -4.96 -15.17 6.20
C ARG A 103 -5.46 -14.06 5.30
N LEU A 104 -4.67 -12.99 5.11
CA LEU A 104 -4.99 -11.91 4.18
C LEU A 104 -5.04 -12.43 2.74
N ILE A 105 -4.01 -13.17 2.31
CA ILE A 105 -3.97 -13.80 0.99
C ILE A 105 -5.18 -14.71 0.83
N GLU A 106 -5.41 -15.67 1.73
CA GLU A 106 -6.55 -16.60 1.69
C GLU A 106 -7.89 -15.88 1.60
N HIS A 107 -8.09 -14.81 2.39
CA HIS A 107 -9.30 -14.00 2.38
C HIS A 107 -9.55 -13.34 1.02
N TYR A 108 -8.49 -12.91 0.32
CA TYR A 108 -8.60 -12.23 -0.97
C TYR A 108 -8.60 -13.15 -2.18
N LEU A 109 -8.40 -14.46 -2.01
CA LEU A 109 -8.39 -15.42 -3.11
C LEU A 109 -9.64 -15.33 -4.01
N PRO A 110 -10.89 -15.28 -3.49
CA PRO A 110 -12.08 -15.22 -4.34
C PRO A 110 -12.20 -13.94 -5.17
N TYR A 111 -11.51 -12.87 -4.77
CA TYR A 111 -11.52 -11.57 -5.46
C TYR A 111 -10.40 -11.46 -6.50
N SER A 112 -9.53 -12.47 -6.58
CA SER A 112 -8.39 -12.54 -7.49
C SER A 112 -8.60 -13.47 -8.67
N GLN A 113 -9.75 -14.16 -8.72
CA GLN A 113 -10.19 -15.07 -9.79
C GLN A 113 -11.03 -14.35 -10.82
#